data_AF-A0A7X6SKY1-F1
#
_entry.id   AF-A0A7X6SKY1-F1
#
_cell.length_a   1.000
_cell.length_b   1.000
_cell.length_c   1.000
_cell.angle_alpha   90.00
_cell.angle_beta   90.00
_cell.angle_gamma   90.00
#
_symmetry.space_group_name_H-M   'P 1'
#
loop_
_entity.id
_entity.type
_entity.pdbx_description
1 polymer ?
#
loop_
_entity_poly.entity_id
_entity_poly.type
_entity_poly.pdbx_seq_one_letter_code
_entity_poly.pdbx_strand_id
1 'polypeptide(L)'
;MADPMTDTATDTPLRIVSLLPSATEIVFALGLGDQLHGRSFECDSPVDAARVPIVSGTALTTTSDSTPAEIDAQVSSMVADGASIYTLDDNAIRSINPDLILAQDLCSVCAVPSGHVNEALDVIGCTATVVSLDPFRLDDVIACIGTVGHAAGVGERADALMAALRARIDAVQTSIAGRPRPKVLLLEWGDPPFNGGHWMPDMVEAAGGESVLGSGGDRSVRLEWDTIAATEIDVVVYVPCGFGLAGAID
;
A
#
# COMPACT_ATOMS: atom_id res chain seq x y z
N MET A 1 37.53 18.83 32.60
CA MET A 1 36.44 17.97 33.11
C MET A 1 35.17 18.61 32.59
N ALA A 2 34.76 18.23 31.38
CA ALA A 2 33.56 18.74 30.72
C ALA A 2 32.54 17.62 30.76
N ASP A 3 31.35 17.96 31.22
CA ASP A 3 30.19 17.09 31.38
C ASP A 3 29.69 16.65 30.00
N PRO A 4 29.54 15.35 29.70
CA PRO A 4 28.93 14.93 28.46
C PRO A 4 27.42 15.19 28.57
N MET A 5 26.91 16.07 27.70
CA MET A 5 25.49 16.26 27.47
C MET A 5 24.83 14.91 27.19
N THR A 6 24.05 14.43 28.15
CA THR A 6 23.10 13.34 27.96
C THR A 6 22.03 13.86 27.01
N ASP A 7 22.07 13.41 25.77
CA ASP A 7 20.97 13.56 24.84
C ASP A 7 19.81 12.71 25.36
N THR A 8 18.91 13.33 26.11
CA THR A 8 17.66 12.70 26.55
C THR A 8 16.70 12.71 25.37
N ALA A 9 16.89 11.75 24.45
CA ALA A 9 15.81 11.34 23.56
C ALA A 9 14.62 10.98 24.45
N THR A 10 13.55 11.76 24.36
CA THR A 10 12.34 11.55 25.14
C THR A 10 11.73 10.20 24.75
N ASP A 11 11.66 9.28 25.72
CA ASP A 11 11.13 7.91 25.65
C ASP A 11 9.58 7.89 25.47
N THR A 12 9.04 8.88 24.77
CA THR A 12 7.61 8.98 24.50
C THR A 12 7.28 8.14 23.26
N PRO A 13 6.32 7.21 23.34
CA PRO A 13 5.87 6.45 22.18
C PRO A 13 5.39 7.40 21.06
N LEU A 14 5.72 7.10 19.82
CA LEU A 14 5.32 7.91 18.67
C LEU A 14 3.81 7.84 18.46
N ARG A 15 3.21 8.94 18.00
CA ARG A 15 1.83 8.96 17.51
C ARG A 15 1.86 8.77 16.00
N ILE A 16 1.56 7.55 15.57
CA ILE A 16 1.59 7.14 14.17
C ILE A 16 0.20 7.33 13.55
N VAL A 17 0.16 7.95 12.38
CA VAL A 17 -1.01 7.96 11.50
C VAL A 17 -0.69 7.15 10.25
N SER A 18 -1.59 6.25 9.85
CA SER A 18 -1.44 5.42 8.65
C SER A 18 -2.50 5.75 7.61
N LEU A 19 -2.11 6.15 6.41
CA LEU A 19 -3.03 6.55 5.34
C LEU A 19 -3.23 5.47 4.26
N LEU A 20 -2.79 4.24 4.51
CA LEU A 20 -2.96 3.10 3.61
C LEU A 20 -3.01 1.76 4.36
N PRO A 21 -3.79 0.76 3.89
CA PRO A 21 -3.98 -0.51 4.59
C PRO A 21 -2.67 -1.26 4.88
N SER A 22 -1.78 -1.37 3.89
CA SER A 22 -0.52 -2.11 4.04
C SER A 22 0.41 -1.49 5.10
N ALA A 23 0.45 -0.16 5.20
CA ALA A 23 1.22 0.51 6.25
C ALA A 23 0.65 0.23 7.65
N THR A 24 -0.67 0.17 7.78
CA THR A 24 -1.34 -0.21 9.03
C THR A 24 -0.93 -1.63 9.43
N GLU A 25 -0.94 -2.58 8.49
CA GLU A 25 -0.47 -3.94 8.76
C GLU A 25 1.00 -3.99 9.17
N ILE A 26 1.88 -3.19 8.54
CA ILE A 26 3.30 -3.08 8.93
C ILE A 26 3.42 -2.57 10.38
N VAL A 27 2.67 -1.53 10.76
CA VAL A 27 2.66 -1.00 12.15
C VAL A 27 2.31 -2.11 13.15
N PHE A 28 1.28 -2.91 12.88
CA PHE A 28 0.91 -4.03 13.74
C PHE A 28 1.94 -5.16 13.73
N ALA A 29 2.48 -5.53 12.57
CA ALA A 29 3.50 -6.56 12.44
C ALA A 29 4.80 -6.21 13.18
N LEU A 30 5.12 -4.92 13.29
CA LEU A 30 6.24 -4.40 14.07
C LEU A 30 5.92 -4.27 15.57
N GLY A 31 4.71 -4.63 16.02
CA GLY A 31 4.31 -4.50 17.42
C GLY A 31 4.19 -3.05 17.87
N LEU A 32 3.66 -2.19 17.00
CA LEU A 32 3.41 -0.76 17.23
C LEU A 32 1.91 -0.42 17.22
N GLY A 33 1.02 -1.41 17.34
CA GLY A 33 -0.44 -1.19 17.29
C GLY A 33 -0.95 -0.15 18.30
N ASP A 34 -0.39 -0.13 19.52
CA ASP A 34 -0.73 0.85 20.56
C ASP A 34 -0.25 2.28 20.25
N GLN A 35 0.63 2.44 19.25
CA GLN A 35 1.14 3.71 18.75
C GLN A 35 0.39 4.19 17.50
N LEU A 36 -0.62 3.45 17.03
CA LEU A 36 -1.51 3.93 15.98
C LEU A 36 -2.55 4.86 16.60
N HIS A 37 -2.65 6.08 16.09
CA HIS A 37 -3.58 7.11 16.59
C HIS A 37 -4.55 7.63 15.52
N GLY A 38 -4.32 7.33 14.25
CA GLY A 38 -5.24 7.65 13.16
C GLY A 38 -5.01 6.75 11.95
N ARG A 39 -6.07 6.52 11.18
CA ARG A 39 -6.03 5.60 10.04
C ARG A 39 -6.82 6.13 8.83
N SER A 40 -6.57 5.59 7.64
CA SER A 40 -7.50 5.80 6.51
C SER A 40 -8.81 5.05 6.74
N PHE A 41 -9.86 5.44 6.00
CA PHE A 41 -11.17 4.77 6.07
C PHE A 41 -11.13 3.31 5.57
N GLU A 42 -10.10 2.94 4.81
CA GLU A 42 -9.89 1.58 4.26
C GLU A 42 -9.11 0.66 5.21
N CYS A 43 -8.50 1.20 6.27
CA CYS A 43 -7.63 0.45 7.18
C CYS A 43 -8.43 -0.29 8.28
N ASP A 44 -9.21 -1.31 7.96
CA ASP A 44 -10.03 -2.06 8.94
C ASP A 44 -9.38 -3.34 9.48
N SER A 45 -8.17 -3.67 8.98
CA SER A 45 -7.37 -4.82 9.38
C SER A 45 -6.00 -4.39 9.96
N PRO A 46 -5.48 -5.08 10.99
CA PRO A 46 -6.19 -6.07 11.83
C PRO A 46 -7.34 -5.42 12.61
N VAL A 47 -8.25 -6.22 13.19
CA VAL A 47 -9.47 -5.72 13.88
C VAL A 47 -9.20 -4.62 14.91
N ASP A 48 -8.04 -4.65 15.56
CA ASP A 48 -7.64 -3.65 16.56
C ASP A 48 -7.31 -2.28 15.93
N ALA A 49 -6.99 -2.22 14.64
CA ALA A 49 -6.83 -0.96 13.89
C ALA A 49 -8.13 -0.15 13.90
N ALA A 50 -9.29 -0.82 13.93
CA ALA A 50 -10.58 -0.14 13.90
C ALA A 50 -10.87 0.72 15.15
N ARG A 51 -10.04 0.63 16.19
CA ARG A 51 -10.21 1.34 17.46
C ARG A 51 -9.77 2.80 17.42
N VAL A 52 -8.97 3.18 16.41
CA VAL A 52 -8.44 4.54 16.25
C VAL A 52 -9.29 5.32 15.25
N PRO A 53 -9.37 6.66 15.36
CA PRO A 53 -10.18 7.48 14.47
C PRO A 53 -9.73 7.38 13.01
N ILE A 54 -10.69 7.49 12.11
CA ILE A 54 -10.45 7.69 10.69
C ILE A 54 -10.06 9.15 10.47
N VAL A 55 -8.99 9.40 9.71
CA VAL A 55 -8.43 10.74 9.44
C VAL A 55 -8.38 11.09 7.95
N SER A 56 -8.91 10.22 7.10
CA SER A 56 -9.05 10.48 5.67
C SER A 56 -10.42 10.05 5.17
N GLY A 57 -10.83 10.62 4.04
CA GLY A 57 -12.04 10.25 3.32
C GLY A 57 -11.76 10.07 1.83
N THR A 58 -12.84 9.84 1.07
CA THR A 58 -12.82 9.79 -0.39
C THR A 58 -13.76 10.85 -0.94
N ALA A 59 -13.37 11.46 -2.06
CA ALA A 59 -14.19 12.35 -2.87
C ALA A 59 -14.94 11.58 -3.97
N LEU A 60 -14.70 10.27 -4.11
CA LEU A 60 -15.52 9.40 -4.96
C LEU A 60 -16.95 9.39 -4.45
N THR A 61 -17.89 9.42 -5.39
CA THR A 61 -19.33 9.32 -5.13
C THR A 61 -19.89 7.95 -5.48
N THR A 62 -19.01 7.05 -5.95
CA THR A 62 -19.35 5.65 -6.20
C THR A 62 -19.77 4.96 -4.92
N THR A 63 -20.67 3.99 -5.06
CA THR A 63 -21.20 3.21 -3.96
C THR A 63 -20.74 1.76 -4.08
N SER A 64 -21.10 0.93 -3.10
CA SER A 64 -20.91 -0.52 -3.18
C SER A 64 -21.56 -1.17 -4.40
N ASP A 65 -22.52 -0.48 -5.04
CA ASP A 65 -23.29 -0.99 -6.16
C ASP A 65 -22.76 -0.46 -7.51
N SER A 66 -21.72 0.39 -7.49
CA SER A 66 -21.09 0.90 -8.71
C SER A 66 -20.28 -0.19 -9.40
N THR A 67 -20.45 -0.30 -10.71
CA THR A 67 -19.69 -1.24 -11.54
C THR A 67 -18.22 -0.81 -11.67
N PRO A 68 -17.29 -1.73 -11.99
CA PRO A 68 -15.91 -1.38 -12.29
C PRO A 68 -15.79 -0.28 -13.37
N ALA A 69 -16.61 -0.32 -14.42
CA ALA A 69 -16.61 0.69 -15.48
C ALA A 69 -17.02 2.09 -14.98
N GLU A 70 -18.01 2.17 -14.08
CA GLU A 70 -18.44 3.46 -13.51
C GLU A 70 -17.38 4.05 -12.58
N ILE A 71 -16.71 3.20 -11.79
CA ILE A 71 -15.62 3.64 -10.91
C ILE A 71 -14.41 4.09 -11.74
N ASP A 72 -14.00 3.34 -12.77
CA ASP A 72 -12.93 3.74 -13.68
C ASP A 72 -13.23 5.08 -14.36
N ALA A 73 -14.47 5.29 -14.82
CA ALA A 73 -14.87 6.54 -15.46
C ALA A 73 -14.76 7.74 -14.50
N GLN A 74 -15.20 7.59 -13.24
CA GLN A 74 -15.08 8.66 -12.25
C GLN A 74 -13.61 8.94 -11.89
N VAL A 75 -12.85 7.89 -11.58
CA VAL A 75 -11.43 7.99 -11.23
C VAL A 75 -10.64 8.64 -12.36
N SER A 76 -10.83 8.17 -13.60
CA SER A 76 -10.18 8.72 -14.79
C SER A 76 -10.51 10.20 -15.00
N SER A 77 -11.77 10.61 -14.77
CA SER A 77 -12.16 12.01 -14.84
C SER A 77 -11.45 12.86 -13.79
N MET A 78 -11.41 12.40 -12.53
CA MET A 78 -10.77 13.14 -11.44
C MET A 78 -9.26 13.30 -11.67
N VAL A 79 -8.59 12.23 -12.12
CA VAL A 79 -7.17 12.26 -12.45
C VAL A 79 -6.90 13.24 -13.60
N ALA A 80 -7.74 13.24 -14.65
CA ALA A 80 -7.60 14.17 -15.77
C ALA A 80 -7.77 15.65 -15.34
N ASP A 81 -8.63 15.89 -14.35
CA ASP A 81 -8.88 17.23 -13.79
C ASP A 81 -7.85 17.64 -12.71
N GLY A 82 -6.91 16.75 -12.37
CA GLY A 82 -5.93 16.96 -11.29
C GLY A 82 -6.57 17.02 -9.89
N ALA A 83 -7.80 16.50 -9.74
CA ALA A 83 -8.52 16.46 -8.48
C ALA A 83 -8.01 15.29 -7.62
N SER A 84 -7.86 15.52 -6.31
CA SER A 84 -7.52 14.45 -5.38
C SER A 84 -8.73 13.53 -5.15
N ILE A 85 -8.50 12.23 -5.26
CA ILE A 85 -9.49 11.19 -4.93
C ILE A 85 -9.70 11.10 -3.42
N TYR A 86 -8.67 11.41 -2.65
CA TYR A 86 -8.69 11.31 -1.20
C TYR A 86 -8.70 12.69 -0.54
N THR A 87 -9.33 12.75 0.64
CA THR A 87 -9.38 13.93 1.50
C THR A 87 -8.78 13.64 2.86
N LEU A 88 -8.29 14.67 3.55
CA LEU A 88 -7.78 14.59 4.92
C LEU A 88 -8.73 15.31 5.89
N ASP A 89 -8.85 14.80 7.11
CA ASP A 89 -9.50 15.49 8.22
C ASP A 89 -8.45 16.28 9.02
N ASP A 90 -8.27 17.54 8.64
CA ASP A 90 -7.31 18.46 9.26
C ASP A 90 -7.52 18.62 10.77
N ASN A 91 -8.78 18.57 11.23
CA ASN A 91 -9.09 18.70 12.65
C ASN A 91 -8.68 17.45 13.42
N ALA A 92 -8.94 16.27 12.86
CA ALA A 92 -8.52 15.01 13.45
C ALA A 92 -6.99 14.91 13.50
N ILE A 93 -6.29 15.25 12.40
CA ILE A 93 -4.83 15.28 12.33
C ILE A 93 -4.26 16.26 13.36
N ARG A 94 -4.81 17.47 13.45
CA ARG A 94 -4.38 18.47 14.44
C ARG A 94 -4.58 18.00 15.88
N SER A 95 -5.70 17.32 16.15
CA SER A 95 -6.01 16.78 17.48
C SER A 95 -5.06 15.66 17.89
N ILE A 96 -4.70 14.78 16.96
CA ILE A 96 -3.71 13.72 17.16
C ILE A 96 -2.30 14.32 17.32
N ASN A 97 -2.00 15.36 16.54
CA ASN A 97 -0.69 16.00 16.41
C ASN A 97 0.41 14.95 16.15
N PRO A 98 0.35 14.19 15.03
CA PRO A 98 1.19 13.01 14.83
C PRO A 98 2.68 13.31 14.80
N ASP A 99 3.48 12.30 15.15
CA ASP A 99 4.94 12.35 15.05
C ASP A 99 5.42 11.70 13.73
N LEU A 100 4.66 10.72 13.22
CA LEU A 100 4.92 9.99 11.97
C LEU A 100 3.62 9.77 11.19
N ILE A 101 3.62 10.08 9.89
CA ILE A 101 2.54 9.78 8.95
C ILE A 101 3.07 8.85 7.87
N LEU A 102 2.41 7.71 7.68
CA LEU A 102 2.69 6.76 6.61
C LEU A 102 1.73 7.01 5.45
N ALA A 103 2.27 7.32 4.28
CA ALA A 103 1.54 7.68 3.05
C ALA A 103 2.08 6.87 1.85
N GLN A 104 1.61 7.17 0.64
CA GLN A 104 2.08 6.53 -0.59
C GLN A 104 1.86 7.44 -1.81
N ASP A 105 2.84 7.41 -2.72
CA ASP A 105 2.84 8.08 -4.03
C ASP A 105 2.89 7.06 -5.21
N LEU A 106 2.99 5.77 -4.92
CA LEU A 106 3.10 4.68 -5.89
C LEU A 106 2.00 4.73 -6.95
N CYS A 107 0.75 4.87 -6.49
CA CYS A 107 -0.45 4.80 -7.29
C CYS A 107 -1.30 6.03 -6.98
N SER A 108 -1.56 6.86 -8.00
CA SER A 108 -2.32 8.11 -7.86
C SER A 108 -3.79 7.90 -7.46
N VAL A 109 -4.25 6.65 -7.42
CA VAL A 109 -5.64 6.27 -7.14
C VAL A 109 -5.81 5.38 -5.91
N CYS A 110 -4.72 4.98 -5.24
CA CYS A 110 -4.76 3.94 -4.21
C CYS A 110 -4.58 4.48 -2.77
N ALA A 111 -4.05 5.69 -2.60
CA ALA A 111 -3.83 6.29 -1.29
C ALA A 111 -3.75 7.81 -1.39
N VAL A 112 -3.75 8.48 -0.22
CA VAL A 112 -3.46 9.92 -0.14
C VAL A 112 -1.98 10.17 -0.52
N PRO A 113 -1.69 10.95 -1.58
CA PRO A 113 -0.32 11.29 -1.96
C PRO A 113 0.40 12.08 -0.86
N SER A 114 1.70 11.81 -0.67
CA SER A 114 2.53 12.44 0.36
C SER A 114 2.61 13.96 0.18
N GLY A 115 2.57 14.47 -1.06
CA GLY A 115 2.53 15.90 -1.36
C GLY A 115 1.31 16.59 -0.74
N HIS A 116 0.13 15.99 -0.89
CA HIS A 116 -1.12 16.50 -0.30
C HIS A 116 -1.08 16.45 1.23
N VAL A 117 -0.45 15.41 1.81
CA VAL A 117 -0.21 15.35 3.26
C VAL A 117 0.67 16.51 3.71
N ASN A 118 1.81 16.75 3.05
CA ASN A 118 2.73 17.82 3.42
C ASN A 118 2.06 19.21 3.33
N GLU A 119 1.29 19.46 2.26
CA GLU A 119 0.53 20.71 2.12
C GLU A 119 -0.49 20.90 3.26
N ALA A 120 -1.20 19.84 3.65
CA ALA A 120 -2.12 19.89 4.78
C ALA A 120 -1.38 20.15 6.10
N LEU A 121 -0.23 19.51 6.34
CA LEU A 121 0.57 19.72 7.55
C LEU A 121 1.09 21.16 7.68
N ASP A 122 1.52 21.77 6.57
CA ASP A 122 1.94 23.17 6.53
C ASP A 122 0.80 24.12 6.95
N VAL A 123 -0.43 23.86 6.48
CA VAL A 123 -1.62 24.65 6.85
C VAL A 123 -2.04 24.39 8.29
N ILE A 124 -1.94 23.14 8.75
CA ILE A 124 -2.31 22.73 10.11
C ILE A 124 -1.28 23.23 11.15
N GLY A 125 -0.03 23.44 10.74
CA GLY A 125 1.10 23.76 11.61
C GLY A 125 1.64 22.53 12.35
N CYS A 126 1.56 21.35 11.74
CA CYS A 126 2.05 20.09 12.30
C CYS A 126 3.41 19.72 11.67
N THR A 127 4.33 19.17 12.47
CA THR A 127 5.72 18.87 12.04
C THR A 127 5.98 17.37 11.94
N ALA A 128 4.94 16.58 11.67
CA ALA A 128 5.07 15.13 11.57
C ALA A 128 6.06 14.75 10.46
N THR A 129 6.83 13.69 10.69
CA THR A 129 7.63 13.09 9.62
C THR A 129 6.68 12.35 8.67
N VAL A 130 6.69 12.67 7.39
CA VAL A 130 5.90 11.96 6.37
C VAL A 130 6.80 10.95 5.65
N VAL A 131 6.41 9.68 5.67
CA VAL A 131 7.11 8.59 4.98
C VAL A 131 6.19 8.03 3.89
N SER A 132 6.64 8.10 2.64
CA SER A 132 5.97 7.46 1.51
C SER A 132 6.48 6.03 1.30
N LEU A 133 5.57 5.09 1.08
CA LEU A 133 5.86 3.67 0.84
C LEU A 133 5.50 3.27 -0.60
N ASP A 134 6.52 3.21 -1.46
CA ASP A 134 6.35 3.11 -2.91
C ASP A 134 7.05 1.89 -3.53
N PRO A 135 6.62 0.65 -3.22
CA PRO A 135 7.28 -0.54 -3.72
C PRO A 135 6.98 -0.81 -5.21
N PHE A 136 8.04 -0.91 -6.02
CA PHE A 136 7.94 -1.32 -7.43
C PHE A 136 8.34 -2.78 -7.65
N ARG A 137 9.13 -3.35 -6.74
CA ARG A 137 9.58 -4.75 -6.73
C ARG A 137 9.11 -5.47 -5.48
N LEU A 138 9.04 -6.81 -5.53
CA LEU A 138 8.66 -7.61 -4.35
C LEU A 138 9.62 -7.39 -3.19
N ASP A 139 10.91 -7.23 -3.48
CA ASP A 139 11.90 -6.87 -2.47
C ASP A 139 11.68 -5.47 -1.88
N ASP A 140 11.11 -4.53 -2.64
CA ASP A 140 10.77 -3.19 -2.13
C ASP A 140 9.62 -3.26 -1.13
N VAL A 141 8.65 -4.17 -1.32
CA VAL A 141 7.57 -4.42 -0.35
C VAL A 141 8.17 -4.83 1.01
N ILE A 142 9.16 -5.72 0.98
CA ILE A 142 9.88 -6.15 2.18
C ILE A 142 10.69 -4.98 2.74
N ALA A 143 11.35 -4.19 1.89
CA ALA A 143 12.13 -3.03 2.32
C ALA A 143 11.27 -1.94 2.98
N CYS A 144 10.00 -1.78 2.59
CA CYS A 144 9.08 -0.84 3.24
C CYS A 144 8.91 -1.13 4.74
N ILE A 145 8.99 -2.39 5.17
CA ILE A 145 8.97 -2.78 6.59
C ILE A 145 10.18 -2.19 7.31
N GLY A 146 11.36 -2.26 6.68
CA GLY A 146 12.57 -1.59 7.13
C GLY A 146 12.38 -0.09 7.25
N THR A 147 11.85 0.56 6.21
CA THR A 147 11.59 2.01 6.20
C THR A 147 10.71 2.44 7.39
N VAL A 148 9.58 1.77 7.61
CA VAL A 148 8.69 2.05 8.74
C VAL A 148 9.39 1.77 10.06
N GLY A 149 10.09 0.63 10.18
CA GLY A 149 10.80 0.25 11.39
C GLY A 149 11.86 1.25 11.81
N HIS A 150 12.66 1.76 10.88
CA HIS A 150 13.67 2.77 11.18
C HIS A 150 13.04 4.12 11.55
N ALA A 151 11.99 4.55 10.83
CA ALA A 151 11.26 5.77 11.15
C ALA A 151 10.60 5.70 12.54
N ALA A 152 10.17 4.51 12.96
CA ALA A 152 9.57 4.26 14.27
C ALA A 152 10.56 3.84 15.36
N GLY A 153 11.88 3.88 15.10
CA GLY A 153 12.92 3.57 16.08
C GLY A 153 13.05 2.08 16.46
N VAL A 154 12.55 1.16 15.63
CA VAL A 154 12.44 -0.28 15.92
C VAL A 154 13.10 -1.14 14.84
N GLY A 155 14.21 -0.66 14.29
CA GLY A 155 14.95 -1.28 13.19
C GLY A 155 15.25 -2.77 13.40
N GLU A 156 15.68 -3.18 14.59
CA GLU A 156 15.97 -4.60 14.88
C GLU A 156 14.75 -5.52 14.70
N ARG A 157 13.54 -5.06 15.10
CA ARG A 157 12.30 -5.82 14.89
C ARG A 157 11.96 -5.91 13.41
N ALA A 158 12.18 -4.83 12.67
CA ALA A 158 11.97 -4.80 11.23
C ALA A 158 12.94 -5.72 10.48
N ASP A 159 14.23 -5.70 10.83
CA ASP A 159 15.25 -6.58 10.25
C ASP A 159 14.91 -8.06 10.47
N ALA A 160 14.48 -8.42 11.68
CA ALA A 160 14.04 -9.77 11.99
C ALA A 160 12.82 -10.19 11.14
N LEU A 161 11.84 -9.31 10.99
CA LEU A 161 10.64 -9.57 10.18
C LEU A 161 11.00 -9.70 8.69
N MET A 162 11.81 -8.79 8.16
CA MET A 162 12.28 -8.85 6.76
C MET A 162 13.03 -10.15 6.46
N ALA A 163 13.92 -10.58 7.36
CA ALA A 163 14.65 -11.84 7.23
C ALA A 163 13.70 -13.05 7.23
N ALA A 164 12.71 -13.06 8.12
CA ALA A 164 11.71 -14.13 8.17
C ALA A 164 10.84 -14.20 6.90
N LEU A 165 10.45 -13.05 6.34
CA LEU A 165 9.67 -12.99 5.10
C LEU A 165 10.47 -13.46 3.87
N ARG A 166 11.74 -13.03 3.74
CA ARG A 166 12.63 -13.52 2.68
C ARG A 166 12.84 -15.03 2.76
N ALA A 167 13.11 -15.55 3.95
CA ALA A 167 13.25 -16.99 4.15
C ALA A 167 11.98 -17.79 3.76
N ARG A 168 10.79 -17.21 3.95
CA ARG A 168 9.53 -17.82 3.50
C ARG A 168 9.41 -17.83 1.97
N ILE A 169 9.82 -16.76 1.29
CA ILE A 169 9.84 -16.70 -0.18
C ILE A 169 10.84 -17.72 -0.74
N ASP A 170 12.04 -17.77 -0.18
CA ASP A 170 13.08 -18.74 -0.58
C ASP A 170 12.61 -20.19 -0.42
N ALA A 171 11.87 -20.47 0.67
CA ALA A 171 11.30 -21.79 0.90
C ALA A 171 10.25 -22.17 -0.16
N VAL A 172 9.40 -21.22 -0.57
CA VAL A 172 8.44 -21.42 -1.67
C VAL A 172 9.20 -21.71 -2.96
N GLN A 173 10.13 -20.86 -3.36
CA GLN A 173 10.94 -21.01 -4.57
C GLN A 173 11.68 -22.36 -4.62
N THR A 174 12.27 -22.77 -3.50
CA THR A 174 12.95 -24.07 -3.38
C THR A 174 11.97 -25.23 -3.59
N SER A 175 10.76 -25.15 -3.04
CA SER A 175 9.75 -26.22 -3.13
C SER A 175 9.18 -26.44 -4.54
N ILE A 176 9.29 -25.41 -5.40
CA ILE A 176 8.78 -25.42 -6.79
C ILE A 176 9.88 -25.52 -7.84
N ALA A 177 11.14 -25.62 -7.43
CA ALA A 177 12.29 -25.70 -8.34
C ALA A 177 12.15 -26.86 -9.34
N GLY A 178 12.36 -26.57 -10.62
CA GLY A 178 12.29 -27.54 -11.72
C GLY A 178 10.87 -27.95 -12.15
N ARG A 179 9.82 -27.36 -11.57
CA ARG A 179 8.45 -27.53 -12.05
C ARG A 179 8.19 -26.72 -13.32
N PRO A 180 7.18 -27.08 -14.14
CA PRO A 180 6.74 -26.24 -15.25
C PRO A 180 6.34 -24.86 -14.76
N ARG A 181 6.65 -23.83 -15.54
CA ARG A 181 6.32 -22.44 -15.26
C ARG A 181 5.08 -22.05 -16.07
N PRO A 182 3.86 -22.05 -15.49
CA PRO A 182 2.68 -21.62 -16.22
C PRO A 182 2.76 -20.13 -16.54
N LYS A 183 2.25 -19.73 -17.70
CA LYS A 183 2.03 -18.34 -18.09
C LYS A 183 0.84 -17.78 -17.32
N VAL A 184 1.08 -16.80 -16.46
CA VAL A 184 0.08 -16.24 -15.54
C VAL A 184 -0.19 -14.78 -15.87
N LEU A 185 -1.46 -14.46 -16.15
CA LEU A 185 -1.94 -13.09 -16.19
C LEU A 185 -2.48 -12.70 -14.81
N LEU A 186 -1.94 -11.64 -14.23
CA LEU A 186 -2.57 -10.94 -13.12
C LEU A 186 -3.48 -9.86 -13.68
N LEU A 187 -4.74 -9.85 -13.26
CA LEU A 187 -5.73 -8.86 -13.66
C LEU A 187 -6.21 -8.12 -12.42
N GLU A 188 -5.87 -6.83 -12.29
CA GLU A 188 -6.20 -6.03 -11.10
C GLU A 188 -7.51 -5.25 -11.24
N TRP A 189 -8.02 -5.12 -12.47
CA TRP A 189 -9.30 -4.50 -12.78
C TRP A 189 -9.95 -5.18 -13.98
N GLY A 190 -11.27 -5.36 -13.92
CA GLY A 190 -12.03 -6.08 -14.95
C GLY A 190 -12.45 -5.21 -16.13
N ASP A 191 -12.98 -4.01 -15.89
CA ASP A 191 -13.54 -3.18 -16.96
C ASP A 191 -13.20 -1.69 -16.77
N PRO A 192 -12.33 -1.11 -17.62
CA PRO A 192 -11.53 -1.80 -18.65
C PRO A 192 -10.44 -2.68 -18.03
N PRO A 193 -9.92 -3.72 -18.71
CA PRO A 193 -8.99 -4.64 -18.07
C PRO A 193 -7.65 -3.95 -17.77
N PHE A 194 -7.17 -4.03 -16.53
CA PHE A 194 -5.81 -3.62 -16.14
C PHE A 194 -4.99 -4.82 -15.70
N ASN A 195 -3.75 -4.91 -16.16
CA ASN A 195 -2.80 -5.91 -15.68
C ASN A 195 -2.36 -5.61 -14.24
N GLY A 196 -1.81 -6.62 -13.55
CA GLY A 196 -1.05 -6.39 -12.33
C GLY A 196 0.36 -5.88 -12.62
N GLY A 197 0.65 -4.64 -12.24
CA GLY A 197 1.99 -4.05 -12.31
C GLY A 197 2.78 -4.12 -11.00
N HIS A 198 3.79 -3.26 -10.90
CA HIS A 198 4.70 -3.09 -9.77
C HIS A 198 5.35 -4.43 -9.37
N TRP A 199 5.17 -4.83 -8.12
CA TRP A 199 5.77 -6.03 -7.52
C TRP A 199 4.96 -7.30 -7.80
N MET A 200 3.77 -7.20 -8.37
CA MET A 200 2.91 -8.38 -8.55
C MET A 200 3.46 -9.38 -9.58
N PRO A 201 4.07 -8.96 -10.71
CA PRO A 201 4.81 -9.87 -11.59
C PRO A 201 5.95 -10.60 -10.86
N ASP A 202 6.69 -9.93 -9.97
CA ASP A 202 7.74 -10.57 -9.17
C ASP A 202 7.15 -11.66 -8.25
N MET A 203 5.91 -11.50 -7.75
CA MET A 203 5.23 -12.57 -6.99
C MET A 203 4.93 -13.79 -7.86
N VAL A 204 4.46 -13.58 -9.09
CA VAL A 204 4.21 -14.68 -10.04
C VAL A 204 5.50 -15.45 -10.26
N GLU A 205 6.59 -14.75 -10.51
CA GLU A 205 7.89 -15.36 -10.72
C GLU A 205 8.39 -16.10 -9.46
N ALA A 206 8.24 -15.50 -8.28
CA ALA A 206 8.61 -16.12 -7.01
C ALA A 206 7.75 -17.37 -6.68
N ALA A 207 6.51 -17.41 -7.15
CA ALA A 207 5.63 -18.58 -7.04
C ALA A 207 5.91 -19.66 -8.11
N GLY A 208 6.85 -19.42 -9.03
CA GLY A 208 7.24 -20.35 -10.10
C GLY A 208 6.48 -20.18 -11.41
N GLY A 209 5.68 -19.13 -11.57
CA GLY A 209 5.04 -18.78 -12.83
C GLY A 209 5.94 -17.96 -13.77
N GLU A 210 5.40 -17.67 -14.96
CA GLU A 210 5.89 -16.66 -15.89
C GLU A 210 4.82 -15.57 -16.00
N SER A 211 5.11 -14.34 -15.58
CA SER A 211 4.16 -13.24 -15.71
C SER A 211 4.00 -12.87 -17.18
N VAL A 212 2.76 -12.76 -17.66
CA VAL A 212 2.47 -12.30 -19.02
C VAL A 212 1.66 -11.00 -19.00
N LEU A 213 1.86 -10.18 -20.03
CA LEU A 213 1.27 -8.85 -20.17
C LEU A 213 1.56 -7.90 -19.00
N GLY A 214 2.65 -8.15 -18.25
CA GLY A 214 3.15 -7.28 -17.20
C GLY A 214 4.55 -7.72 -16.78
N SER A 215 5.43 -6.75 -16.53
CA SER A 215 6.79 -6.98 -16.07
C SER A 215 6.98 -6.37 -14.69
N GLY A 216 7.78 -7.00 -13.84
CA GLY A 216 8.05 -6.45 -12.52
C GLY A 216 8.65 -5.06 -12.64
N GLY A 217 8.31 -4.17 -11.72
CA GLY A 217 8.77 -2.78 -11.70
C GLY A 217 8.06 -1.83 -12.66
N ASP A 218 7.33 -2.32 -13.66
CA ASP A 218 6.52 -1.47 -14.53
C ASP A 218 5.18 -1.14 -13.84
N ARG A 219 4.60 0.03 -14.14
CA ARG A 219 3.27 0.38 -13.63
C ARG A 219 2.20 -0.51 -14.26
N SER A 220 1.08 -0.65 -13.56
CA SER A 220 -0.13 -1.23 -14.15
C SER A 220 -0.60 -0.39 -15.33
N VAL A 221 -1.07 -1.04 -16.38
CA VAL A 221 -1.53 -0.45 -17.63
C VAL A 221 -2.85 -1.06 -18.05
N ARG A 222 -3.68 -0.21 -18.66
CA ARG A 222 -4.89 -0.64 -19.34
C ARG A 222 -4.53 -1.53 -20.51
N LEU A 223 -5.15 -2.70 -20.58
CA LEU A 223 -5.07 -3.66 -21.66
C LEU A 223 -6.32 -3.58 -22.55
N GLU A 224 -6.24 -4.25 -23.69
CA GLU A 224 -7.40 -4.50 -24.55
C GLU A 224 -7.78 -5.98 -24.47
N TRP A 225 -9.07 -6.28 -24.38
CA TRP A 225 -9.58 -7.67 -24.32
C TRP A 225 -9.10 -8.53 -25.49
N ASP A 226 -9.00 -7.95 -26.70
CA ASP A 226 -8.46 -8.63 -27.88
C ASP A 226 -6.98 -9.02 -27.69
N THR A 227 -6.20 -8.19 -27.00
CA THR A 227 -4.79 -8.50 -26.67
C THR A 227 -4.71 -9.64 -25.68
N ILE A 228 -5.56 -9.64 -24.65
CA ILE A 228 -5.65 -10.74 -23.68
C ILE A 228 -6.04 -12.05 -24.38
N ALA A 229 -7.09 -12.03 -25.22
CA ALA A 229 -7.57 -13.21 -25.94
C ALA A 229 -6.56 -13.77 -26.95
N ALA A 230 -5.69 -12.92 -27.51
CA ALA A 230 -4.64 -13.33 -28.44
C ALA A 230 -3.36 -13.84 -27.74
N THR A 231 -3.23 -13.64 -26.43
CA THR A 231 -2.05 -14.05 -25.65
C THR A 231 -2.21 -15.48 -25.15
N GLU A 232 -1.14 -16.28 -25.23
CA GLU A 232 -1.14 -17.59 -24.57
C GLU A 232 -1.04 -17.43 -23.06
N ILE A 233 -2.12 -17.78 -22.36
CA ILE A 233 -2.25 -17.69 -20.91
C ILE A 233 -2.69 -19.06 -20.39
N ASP A 234 -1.95 -19.61 -19.42
CA ASP A 234 -2.32 -20.87 -18.75
C ASP A 234 -3.27 -20.60 -17.57
N VAL A 235 -3.06 -19.50 -16.85
CA VAL A 235 -3.82 -19.13 -15.64
C VAL A 235 -4.10 -17.62 -15.63
N VAL A 236 -5.33 -17.23 -15.34
CA VAL A 236 -5.68 -15.86 -14.98
C VAL A 236 -5.92 -15.81 -13.47
N VAL A 237 -5.19 -14.93 -12.78
CA VAL A 237 -5.40 -14.64 -11.36
C VAL A 237 -6.00 -13.24 -11.26
N TYR A 238 -7.28 -13.18 -10.90
CA TYR A 238 -8.00 -11.93 -10.73
C TYR A 238 -7.78 -11.41 -9.30
N VAL A 239 -7.20 -10.21 -9.20
CA VAL A 239 -6.78 -9.54 -7.96
C VAL A 239 -7.39 -8.14 -7.90
N PRO A 240 -8.73 -8.03 -7.81
CA PRO A 240 -9.43 -6.76 -7.91
C PRO A 240 -8.92 -5.76 -6.87
N CYS A 241 -8.42 -4.62 -7.34
CA CYS A 241 -8.03 -3.51 -6.47
C CYS A 241 -9.30 -2.83 -5.93
N GLY A 242 -9.39 -2.60 -4.61
CA GLY A 242 -10.49 -1.83 -4.00
C GLY A 242 -11.80 -2.58 -3.75
N PHE A 243 -11.91 -3.88 -4.08
CA PHE A 243 -13.08 -4.70 -3.76
C PHE A 243 -12.73 -6.02 -3.09
N GLY A 244 -13.67 -6.53 -2.28
CA GLY A 244 -13.70 -7.95 -1.91
C GLY A 244 -14.22 -8.81 -3.07
N LEU A 245 -13.98 -10.12 -3.00
CA LEU A 245 -14.36 -11.08 -4.04
C LEU A 245 -15.83 -10.96 -4.51
N ALA A 246 -16.76 -10.67 -3.60
CA ALA A 246 -18.18 -10.52 -3.94
C ALA A 246 -18.46 -9.31 -4.85
N GLY A 247 -17.83 -8.16 -4.61
CA GLY A 247 -18.03 -6.96 -5.44
C GLY A 247 -17.28 -7.01 -6.77
N ALA A 248 -16.39 -7.97 -6.95
CA ALA A 248 -15.57 -8.09 -8.15
C ALA A 248 -16.14 -9.05 -9.20
N ILE A 249 -17.14 -9.86 -8.84
CA ILE A 249 -17.75 -10.89 -9.69
C ILE A 249 -19.14 -10.51 -10.22
N ASP A 250 -19.67 -9.36 -9.80
CA ASP A 250 -20.92 -8.77 -10.31
C ASP A 250 -20.64 -7.82 -11.49
#